data_AF-A0A7C4V679-F1
#
_entry.id   AF-A0A7C4V679-F1
#
_cell.length_a   1.000
_cell.length_b   1.000
_cell.length_c   1.000
_cell.angle_alpha   90.00
_cell.angle_beta   90.00
_cell.angle_gamma   90.00
#
_symmetry.space_group_name_H-M   'P 1'
#
loop_
_entity.id
_entity.type
_entity.pdbx_description
1 polymer ?
#
loop_
_entity_poly.entity_id
_entity_poly.type
_entity_poly.pdbx_seq_one_letter_code
_entity_poly.pdbx_strand_id
1 'polypeptide(L)'
;MPIARLSSKGQLVLPKAVRDALGIGPGDELWVEVEEGSIRIVPRKKRRLEDVLKRLPGHSPRKRFASDEKLIEAEREEARKRWRR
;
A
#
# COMPACT_ATOMS: atom_id res chain seq x y z
N MET A 1 22.14 -13.27 -11.19
CA MET A 1 21.17 -12.47 -11.99
C MET A 1 20.53 -13.40 -13.00
N PRO A 2 19.21 -13.63 -12.95
CA PRO A 2 18.56 -14.52 -13.90
C PRO A 2 18.41 -13.84 -15.26
N ILE A 3 18.68 -14.56 -16.34
CA ILE A 3 18.53 -14.08 -17.72
C ILE A 3 17.14 -14.48 -18.22
N ALA A 4 16.41 -13.54 -18.83
CA ALA A 4 15.17 -13.80 -19.54
C ALA A 4 15.37 -13.49 -21.02
N ARG A 5 14.75 -14.28 -21.90
CA ARG A 5 14.75 -14.03 -23.34
C ARG A 5 13.42 -13.46 -23.77
N LEU A 6 13.48 -12.49 -24.70
CA LEU A 6 12.30 -12.00 -25.39
C LEU A 6 11.89 -13.04 -26.43
N SER A 7 10.63 -13.47 -26.40
CA SER A 7 10.09 -14.36 -27.43
C SER A 7 9.89 -13.62 -28.76
N SER A 8 9.67 -14.37 -29.84
CA SER A 8 9.32 -13.82 -31.15
C SER A 8 8.04 -12.97 -31.16
N LYS A 9 7.15 -13.16 -30.17
CA LYS A 9 5.92 -12.39 -30.00
C LYS A 9 6.09 -11.19 -29.06
N GLY A 10 7.32 -10.86 -28.67
CA GLY A 10 7.59 -9.75 -27.74
C GLY A 10 7.22 -10.05 -26.28
N GLN A 11 6.96 -11.31 -25.92
CA GLN A 11 6.67 -11.68 -24.54
C GLN A 11 7.97 -11.86 -23.74
N LEU A 12 8.02 -11.26 -22.54
CA LEU A 12 9.08 -11.43 -21.56
C LEU A 12 8.58 -12.30 -20.41
N VAL A 13 9.20 -13.45 -20.19
CA VAL A 13 8.82 -14.36 -19.09
C VAL A 13 9.66 -14.03 -17.85
N LEU A 14 9.01 -13.67 -16.76
CA LEU A 14 9.67 -13.43 -15.48
C LEU A 14 10.05 -14.77 -14.81
N PRO A 15 11.36 -15.01 -14.55
CA PRO A 15 11.81 -16.21 -13.84
C PRO A 15 11.14 -16.34 -12.48
N LYS A 16 10.93 -17.59 -12.02
CA LYS A 16 10.27 -17.87 -10.72
C LYS A 16 10.89 -17.08 -9.56
N ALA A 17 12.22 -17.08 -9.46
CA ALA A 17 12.92 -16.35 -8.40
C ALA A 17 12.60 -14.84 -8.36
N VAL A 18 12.38 -14.21 -9.52
CA VAL A 18 12.01 -12.79 -9.61
C VAL A 18 10.55 -12.59 -9.18
N ARG A 19 9.64 -13.48 -9.61
CA ARG A 19 8.23 -13.44 -9.20
C ARG A 19 8.07 -13.58 -7.69
N ASP A 20 8.78 -14.54 -7.10
CA ASP A 20 8.74 -14.81 -5.66
C ASP A 20 9.30 -13.62 -4.87
N ALA A 21 10.41 -13.02 -5.33
CA ALA A 21 11.00 -11.83 -4.69
C ALA A 21 10.10 -10.59 -4.74
N LEU A 22 9.34 -10.41 -5.83
CA LEU A 22 8.40 -9.29 -5.99
C LEU A 22 7.01 -9.57 -5.38
N GLY A 23 6.74 -10.85 -5.05
CA GLY A 23 5.45 -11.32 -4.56
C GLY A 23 4.34 -11.12 -5.58
N ILE A 24 4.62 -11.40 -6.87
CA ILE A 24 3.67 -11.24 -7.97
C ILE A 24 3.18 -12.58 -8.52
N GLY A 25 1.90 -12.65 -8.86
CA GLY A 25 1.22 -13.83 -9.37
C GLY A 25 0.57 -13.64 -10.74
N PRO A 26 -0.05 -14.70 -11.30
CA PRO A 26 -0.88 -14.58 -12.49
C PRO A 26 -2.01 -13.57 -12.28
N GLY A 27 -2.19 -12.66 -13.24
CA GLY A 27 -3.22 -11.62 -13.19
C GLY A 27 -2.79 -10.31 -12.54
N ASP A 28 -1.61 -10.25 -11.92
CA ASP A 28 -1.05 -8.98 -11.44
C ASP A 28 -0.66 -8.08 -12.62
N GLU A 29 -1.03 -6.81 -12.51
CA GLU A 29 -0.65 -5.77 -13.47
C GLU A 29 0.75 -5.23 -13.13
N LEU A 30 1.54 -4.92 -14.15
CA LEU A 30 2.87 -4.32 -14.01
C LEU A 30 2.93 -3.04 -14.84
N TRP A 31 3.51 -1.98 -14.29
CA TRP A 31 3.94 -0.82 -15.07
C TRP A 31 5.26 -1.14 -15.76
N VAL A 32 5.38 -0.71 -17.01
CA VAL A 32 6.60 -0.81 -17.80
C VAL A 32 6.98 0.60 -18.23
N GLU A 33 8.09 1.08 -17.68
CA GLU A 33 8.62 2.43 -17.92
C GLU A 33 9.94 2.30 -18.69
N VAL A 34 10.20 3.23 -19.60
CA VAL A 34 11.45 3.27 -20.36
C VAL A 34 12.28 4.42 -19.80
N GLU A 35 13.45 4.11 -19.26
CA GLU A 35 14.39 5.09 -18.69
C GLU A 35 15.80 4.81 -19.22
N GLU A 36 16.41 5.80 -19.86
CA GLU A 36 17.83 5.79 -20.25
C GLU A 36 18.28 4.53 -21.04
N GLY A 37 17.44 4.04 -21.95
CA GLY A 37 17.74 2.84 -22.74
C GLY A 37 17.54 1.52 -21.99
N SER A 38 16.99 1.58 -20.78
CA SER A 38 16.58 0.43 -19.97
C SER A 38 15.06 0.42 -19.77
N ILE A 39 14.52 -0.73 -19.36
CA ILE A 39 13.13 -0.85 -18.92
C ILE A 39 13.08 -1.06 -17.42
N ARG A 40 12.20 -0.31 -16.76
CA ARG A 40 11.87 -0.51 -15.36
C ARG A 40 10.49 -1.13 -15.27
N ILE A 41 10.40 -2.28 -14.62
CA ILE A 41 9.15 -3.03 -14.44
C ILE A 41 8.76 -2.94 -12.97
N VAL A 42 7.58 -2.37 -12.69
CA VAL A 42 7.11 -2.11 -11.32
C VAL A 42 5.73 -2.74 -11.09
N PRO A 43 5.55 -3.57 -10.05
CA PRO A 43 4.23 -4.13 -9.74
C PRO A 43 3.18 -3.06 -9.46
N ARG A 44 2.07 -3.09 -10.20
CA ARG A 44 0.90 -2.22 -9.96
C ARG A 44 0.05 -2.83 -8.84
N LYS A 45 0.51 -2.70 -7.60
CA LYS A 45 -0.24 -3.15 -6.43
C LYS A 45 -1.48 -2.26 -6.27
N LYS A 46 -2.67 -2.77 -6.61
CA LYS A 46 -3.94 -2.20 -6.17
C LYS A 46 -4.03 -2.37 -4.65
N ARG A 47 -3.43 -1.45 -3.91
CA ARG A 47 -3.63 -1.38 -2.46
C ARG A 47 -5.08 -0.99 -2.25
N ARG A 48 -5.85 -1.78 -1.51
CA ARG A 48 -7.14 -1.29 -1.02
C ARG A 48 -6.84 -0.08 -0.13
N LEU A 49 -7.63 0.97 -0.28
CA LEU A 49 -7.46 2.22 0.48
C LEU A 49 -7.37 1.95 1.99
N GLU A 50 -8.16 0.98 2.48
CA GLU A 50 -8.13 0.46 3.85
C GLU A 50 -6.74 -0.07 4.30
N ASP A 51 -5.99 -0.76 3.44
CA ASP A 51 -4.65 -1.28 3.78
C ASP A 51 -3.59 -0.18 3.82
N VAL A 52 -3.79 0.89 3.03
CA VAL A 52 -2.93 2.08 3.05
C VAL A 52 -3.22 2.90 4.30
N LEU A 53 -4.50 3.15 4.58
CA LEU A 53 -4.97 3.89 5.76
C LEU A 53 -4.42 3.26 7.03
N LYS A 54 -4.57 1.94 7.23
CA LYS A 54 -4.06 1.23 8.41
C LYS A 54 -2.54 1.34 8.64
N ARG A 55 -1.76 1.70 7.61
CA ARG A 55 -0.29 1.83 7.68
C ARG A 55 0.17 3.28 7.86
N LEU A 56 -0.72 4.27 7.76
CA LEU A 56 -0.38 5.66 7.97
C LEU A 56 -0.32 5.98 9.48
N PRO A 57 0.75 6.65 9.96
CA PRO A 57 0.83 7.09 11.35
C PRO A 57 -0.34 8.04 11.65
N GLY A 58 -1.07 7.76 12.73
CA GLY A 58 -2.25 8.54 13.14
C GLY A 58 -3.58 8.06 12.54
N HIS A 59 -3.57 7.09 11.62
CA HIS A 59 -4.79 6.43 11.15
C HIS A 59 -5.16 5.22 12.01
N SER A 60 -5.24 5.44 13.32
CA SER A 60 -6.02 4.52 14.15
C SER A 60 -7.47 4.58 13.67
N PRO A 61 -8.19 3.45 13.56
CA PRO A 61 -9.63 3.51 13.30
C PRO A 61 -10.22 4.49 14.30
N ARG A 62 -10.79 5.60 13.81
CA ARG A 62 -11.39 6.61 14.68
C ARG A 62 -12.29 5.86 15.65
N LYS A 63 -12.07 6.05 16.95
CA LYS A 63 -12.93 5.51 18.00
C LYS A 63 -14.34 5.93 17.58
N ARG A 64 -15.18 4.95 17.25
CA ARG A 64 -16.50 5.24 16.70
C ARG A 64 -17.33 5.70 17.88
N PHE A 65 -17.46 7.01 18.06
CA PHE A 65 -18.36 7.55 19.05
C PHE A 65 -19.78 7.30 18.56
N ALA A 66 -20.64 6.85 19.45
CA ALA A 66 -22.03 6.55 19.11
C ALA A 66 -22.77 7.79 18.58
N SER A 67 -22.31 9.00 18.95
CA SER A 67 -22.85 10.30 18.53
C SER A 67 -21.81 11.41 18.72
N ASP A 68 -22.01 12.54 18.05
CA ASP A 68 -21.18 13.75 18.12
C ASP A 68 -21.10 14.29 19.57
N GLU A 69 -22.20 14.18 20.30
CA GLU A 69 -22.30 14.57 21.71
C GLU A 69 -21.32 13.78 22.61
N LYS A 70 -21.17 12.47 22.33
CA LYS A 70 -20.25 11.59 23.08
C LYS A 70 -18.78 11.86 22.76
N LEU A 71 -18.49 12.31 21.54
CA LEU A 71 -17.15 12.78 21.14
C LEU A 71 -16.79 14.04 21.92
N ILE A 72 -17.69 15.03 21.93
CA ILE A 72 -17.50 16.31 22.62
C ILE A 72 -17.35 16.12 24.13
N GLU A 73 -18.15 15.22 24.72
CA GLU A 73 -18.08 14.88 26.14
C GLU A 73 -16.72 14.29 26.53
N ALA A 74 -16.20 13.34 25.75
CA ALA A 74 -14.90 12.72 25.97
C ALA A 74 -13.75 13.73 25.87
N GLU A 75 -13.77 14.61 24.87
CA GLU A 75 -12.76 15.66 24.71
C GLU A 75 -12.77 16.65 25.89
N ARG A 76 -13.97 17.04 26.36
CA ARG A 76 -14.15 17.89 27.55
C ARG A 76 -13.63 17.23 28.82
N GLU A 77 -13.82 15.92 28.99
CA GLU A 77 -13.24 15.19 30.11
C GLU A 77 -11.71 15.12 30.05
N GLU A 78 -11.13 14.89 28.87
CA GLU A 78 -9.68 14.90 28.69
C GLU A 78 -9.09 16.29 28.94
N ALA A 79 -9.73 17.35 28.45
CA ALA A 79 -9.34 18.73 28.74
C ALA A 79 -9.39 19.04 30.26
N ARG A 80 -10.44 18.59 30.95
CA ARG A 80 -10.56 18.71 32.42
C ARG A 80 -9.47 17.97 33.19
N LYS A 81 -9.03 16.81 32.70
CA LYS A 81 -7.92 16.06 33.30
C LYS A 81 -6.58 16.73 33.02
N ARG A 82 -6.39 17.26 31.81
CA ARG A 82 -5.19 17.97 31.37
C ARG A 82 -4.97 19.28 32.13
N TRP A 83 -6.04 19.98 32.51
CA TRP A 83 -5.97 21.25 33.26
C TRP A 83 -5.86 21.06 34.78
N ARG A 84 -6.06 19.85 35.29
CA ARG A 84 -5.91 19.48 36.71
C ARG A 84 -4.52 18.95 37.06
N ARG A 85 -3.56 19.05 36.13
CA ARG A 85 -2.16 18.67 36.30
C ARG A 85 -1.27 19.90 36.26
#